data_AF-A0A9P9KWF7-F1
#
_entry.id   AF-A0A9P9KWF7-F1
#
_cell.length_a   1.000
_cell.length_b   1.000
_cell.length_c   1.000
_cell.angle_alpha   90.00
_cell.angle_beta   90.00
_cell.angle_gamma   90.00
#
_symmetry.space_group_name_H-M   'P 1'
#
loop_
_entity.id
_entity.type
_entity.pdbx_description
1 polymer ?
#
loop_
_entity_poly.entity_id
_entity_poly.type
_entity_poly.pdbx_seq_one_letter_code
_entity_poly.pdbx_strand_id
1 'polypeptide(L)'
;MIDIILLGATGYTGRLCASYMAQVLPENISWAIAGRNKSKLQLLHKELGLEEPKCTVYALDLASDEAISELVKTSRVIINAIGPYATTCGTAVIRACAENGTDYVDCGEPAWMRDIIAQYDTTARNSGSRIIMTTGWAAVPADLSVYLAALKLQRHFSLPTREVLVCLDDVRGSFSGGSLSSLCSLEPVDIAPFDLSPVPRTDQQVAKNGVLPPPNALDVQFVDELGVLVESTHSQIETTVIGRSWGLHAGHGSDFLSPEGYGENFFFSSRMKCSNALSALMFRTSLSLLTNAITKIPPIRYLATRMFPPGTGPSEEARRGHYFKYRTLAIADDKGTGPVPKVEVKFAYDGDPYVFTGVALTQAVLVLLQGNIPAHRQGGILTPATLGEEFVARLKRPEAGVKIEVEVLGYQNAINTYINAPGSLPQYRSRIHPPLPPAHHEQVALSALATPDPALIPAIAQRPILQCSHRDDSFPRGANPKVQQ
;
A
#
# COMPACT_ATOMS: atom_id res chain seq x y z
N MET A 1 -6.40 -27.36 -0.51
CA MET A 1 -6.42 -25.92 -0.82
C MET A 1 -4.97 -25.51 -1.02
N ILE A 2 -4.69 -24.79 -2.10
CA ILE A 2 -3.38 -24.25 -2.45
C ILE A 2 -3.21 -22.93 -1.68
N ASP A 3 -2.02 -22.60 -1.18
CA ASP A 3 -1.81 -21.33 -0.50
C ASP A 3 -1.81 -20.18 -1.53
N ILE A 4 -0.92 -20.21 -2.53
CA ILE A 4 -0.76 -19.13 -3.51
C ILE A 4 -1.00 -19.62 -4.95
N ILE A 5 -1.84 -18.93 -5.72
CA ILE A 5 -1.91 -19.12 -7.18
C ILE A 5 -1.37 -17.88 -7.90
N LEU A 6 -0.34 -18.07 -8.73
CA LEU A 6 0.17 -17.04 -9.64
C LEU A 6 -0.53 -17.12 -11.00
N LEU A 7 -1.58 -16.32 -11.16
CA LEU A 7 -2.35 -16.21 -12.37
C LEU A 7 -1.63 -15.30 -13.39
N GLY A 8 -1.36 -15.83 -14.58
CA GLY A 8 -0.60 -15.11 -15.61
C GLY A 8 0.91 -15.37 -15.59
N ALA A 9 1.37 -16.45 -14.96
CA ALA A 9 2.80 -16.78 -14.82
C ALA A 9 3.60 -16.75 -16.14
N THR A 10 2.97 -17.02 -17.29
CA THR A 10 3.64 -16.95 -18.61
C THR A 10 3.70 -15.54 -19.23
N GLY A 11 3.32 -14.49 -18.50
CA GLY A 11 3.53 -13.09 -18.86
C GLY A 11 4.97 -12.61 -18.58
N TYR A 12 5.25 -11.33 -18.82
CA TYR A 12 6.58 -10.75 -18.51
C TYR A 12 6.77 -10.63 -16.99
N THR A 13 5.96 -9.82 -16.31
CA THR A 13 5.95 -9.71 -14.84
C THR A 13 5.65 -11.06 -14.17
N GLY A 14 4.76 -11.87 -14.78
CA GLY A 14 4.47 -13.22 -14.32
C GLY A 14 5.70 -14.14 -14.23
N ARG A 15 6.59 -14.13 -15.23
CA ARG A 15 7.84 -14.90 -15.19
C ARG A 15 8.81 -14.42 -14.12
N LEU A 16 8.93 -13.11 -13.93
CA LEU A 16 9.80 -12.53 -12.90
C LEU A 16 9.26 -12.86 -11.49
N CYS A 17 7.94 -12.79 -11.30
CA CYS A 17 7.27 -13.20 -10.07
C CYS A 17 7.46 -14.71 -9.81
N ALA A 18 7.21 -15.57 -10.80
CA ALA A 18 7.40 -17.02 -10.68
C ALA A 18 8.85 -17.40 -10.32
N SER A 19 9.84 -16.75 -10.94
CA SER A 19 11.26 -16.96 -10.64
C SER A 19 11.62 -16.55 -9.21
N TYR A 20 11.09 -15.43 -8.73
CA TYR A 20 11.30 -14.99 -7.35
C TYR A 20 10.59 -15.91 -6.34
N MET A 21 9.33 -16.28 -6.60
CA MET A 21 8.57 -17.25 -5.79
C MET A 21 9.29 -18.59 -5.66
N ALA A 22 9.87 -19.11 -6.76
CA ALA A 22 10.65 -20.34 -6.76
C ALA A 22 11.86 -20.30 -5.79
N GLN A 23 12.44 -19.12 -5.56
CA GLN A 23 13.61 -18.91 -4.70
C GLN A 23 13.26 -18.65 -3.24
N VAL A 24 12.11 -18.03 -2.94
CA VAL A 24 11.82 -17.50 -1.58
C VAL A 24 10.58 -18.09 -0.89
N LEU A 25 9.77 -18.90 -1.57
CA LEU A 25 8.62 -19.54 -0.91
C LEU A 25 9.10 -20.66 0.03
N PRO A 26 8.72 -20.64 1.33
CA PRO A 26 9.05 -21.70 2.27
C PRO A 26 8.50 -23.06 1.82
N GLU A 27 9.20 -24.15 2.19
CA GLU A 27 8.82 -25.53 1.84
C GLU A 27 7.38 -25.92 2.25
N ASN A 28 6.84 -25.27 3.28
CA ASN A 28 5.48 -25.52 3.78
C ASN A 28 4.39 -24.67 3.09
N ILE A 29 4.71 -23.91 2.04
CA ILE A 29 3.75 -23.10 1.27
C ILE A 29 3.52 -23.78 -0.10
N SER A 30 2.28 -24.25 -0.31
CA SER A 30 1.86 -24.86 -1.56
C SER A 30 1.49 -23.78 -2.59
N TRP A 31 1.91 -23.93 -3.85
CA TRP A 31 1.57 -22.94 -4.88
C TRP A 31 1.28 -23.54 -6.25
N ALA A 32 0.76 -22.70 -7.14
CA ALA A 32 0.54 -23.06 -8.54
C ALA A 32 0.88 -21.91 -9.49
N ILE A 33 1.34 -22.26 -10.69
CA ILE A 33 1.40 -21.35 -11.83
C ILE A 33 0.18 -21.57 -12.74
N ALA A 34 -0.56 -20.49 -13.03
CA ALA A 34 -1.85 -20.57 -13.70
C ALA A 34 -1.95 -19.72 -14.98
N GLY A 35 -2.74 -20.18 -15.95
CA GLY A 35 -3.04 -19.44 -17.19
C GLY A 35 -3.52 -20.30 -18.37
N ARG A 36 -3.81 -19.65 -19.51
CA ARG A 36 -4.50 -20.25 -20.66
C ARG A 36 -3.71 -21.31 -21.47
N ASN A 37 -2.39 -21.40 -21.32
CA ASN A 37 -1.56 -22.23 -22.19
C ASN A 37 -0.74 -23.24 -21.36
N LYS A 38 -1.25 -24.48 -21.26
CA LYS A 38 -0.63 -25.56 -20.50
C LYS A 38 0.82 -25.82 -20.91
N SER A 39 1.12 -25.87 -22.21
CA SER A 39 2.47 -26.13 -22.72
C SER A 39 3.49 -25.05 -22.29
N LYS A 40 3.10 -23.77 -22.31
CA LYS A 40 3.96 -22.67 -21.84
C LYS A 40 4.14 -22.67 -20.32
N LEU A 41 3.13 -23.11 -19.55
CA LEU A 41 3.26 -23.28 -18.11
C LEU A 41 4.19 -24.47 -17.78
N GLN A 42 4.03 -25.61 -18.44
CA GLN A 42 4.90 -26.79 -18.28
C GLN A 42 6.36 -26.49 -18.68
N LEU A 43 6.57 -25.66 -19.71
CA LEU A 43 7.91 -25.18 -20.07
C LEU A 43 8.50 -24.33 -18.93
N LEU A 44 7.75 -23.33 -18.43
CA LEU A 44 8.20 -22.46 -17.33
C LEU A 44 8.47 -23.24 -16.03
N HIS A 45 7.64 -24.23 -15.72
CA HIS A 45 7.79 -25.13 -14.57
C HIS A 45 9.13 -25.87 -14.64
N LYS A 46 9.47 -26.41 -15.81
CA LYS A 46 10.76 -27.07 -16.07
C LYS A 46 11.94 -26.08 -16.11
N GLU A 47 11.78 -24.90 -16.70
CA GLU A 47 12.81 -23.86 -16.77
C GLU A 47 13.23 -23.35 -15.39
N LEU A 48 12.29 -23.28 -14.45
CA LEU A 48 12.52 -22.88 -13.05
C LEU A 48 12.86 -24.05 -12.11
N GLY A 49 12.99 -25.28 -12.64
CA GLY A 49 13.35 -26.46 -11.84
C GLY A 49 12.32 -26.83 -10.77
N LEU A 50 11.03 -26.60 -11.03
CA LEU A 50 9.96 -26.79 -10.06
C LEU A 50 9.53 -28.27 -9.97
N GLU A 51 9.10 -28.67 -8.77
CA GLU A 51 8.66 -30.04 -8.49
C GLU A 51 7.19 -30.07 -8.00
N GLU A 52 6.45 -31.09 -8.44
CA GLU A 52 5.13 -31.42 -7.88
C GLU A 52 5.31 -32.35 -6.66
N PRO A 53 4.50 -32.20 -5.58
CA PRO A 53 3.31 -31.36 -5.49
C PRO A 53 3.55 -29.91 -5.02
N LYS A 54 4.80 -29.48 -4.76
CA LYS A 54 5.11 -28.16 -4.19
C LYS A 54 4.64 -27.00 -5.08
N CYS A 55 4.91 -27.08 -6.39
CA CYS A 55 4.34 -26.18 -7.40
C CYS A 55 3.58 -26.98 -8.47
N THR A 56 2.30 -26.70 -8.64
CA THR A 56 1.44 -27.36 -9.64
C THR A 56 1.16 -26.47 -10.87
N VAL A 57 0.84 -27.09 -12.01
CA VAL A 57 0.49 -26.39 -13.26
C VAL A 57 -1.03 -26.36 -13.48
N TYR A 58 -1.65 -25.19 -13.33
CA TYR A 58 -3.10 -25.02 -13.51
C TYR A 58 -3.44 -24.36 -14.86
N ALA A 59 -3.96 -25.14 -15.81
CA ALA A 59 -4.45 -24.63 -17.08
C ALA A 59 -5.97 -24.40 -17.02
N LEU A 60 -6.42 -23.18 -17.34
CA LEU A 60 -7.84 -22.80 -17.35
C LEU A 60 -8.16 -21.88 -18.53
N ASP A 61 -9.43 -21.85 -18.94
CA ASP A 61 -9.94 -20.74 -19.74
C ASP A 61 -10.20 -19.53 -18.82
N LEU A 62 -9.92 -18.33 -19.34
CA LEU A 62 -10.18 -17.06 -18.67
C LEU A 62 -11.43 -16.36 -19.21
N ALA A 63 -12.14 -16.99 -20.15
CA ALA A 63 -13.45 -16.57 -20.63
C ALA A 63 -14.63 -17.30 -19.95
N SER A 64 -14.36 -18.28 -19.06
CA SER A 64 -15.37 -18.95 -18.23
C SER A 64 -15.30 -18.45 -16.79
N ASP A 65 -16.40 -17.86 -16.33
CA ASP A 65 -16.58 -17.45 -14.94
C ASP A 65 -16.60 -18.64 -13.98
N GLU A 66 -17.05 -19.82 -14.46
CA GLU A 66 -17.04 -21.08 -13.72
C GLU A 66 -15.60 -21.54 -13.45
N ALA A 67 -14.75 -21.60 -14.48
CA ALA A 67 -13.35 -22.01 -14.35
C ALA A 67 -12.52 -21.05 -13.47
N ILE A 68 -12.85 -19.74 -13.51
CA ILE A 68 -12.29 -18.75 -12.60
C ILE A 68 -12.78 -18.99 -11.16
N SER A 69 -14.08 -19.24 -10.97
CA SER A 69 -14.65 -19.52 -9.64
C SER A 69 -14.09 -20.80 -9.02
N GLU A 70 -13.87 -21.85 -9.80
CA GLU A 70 -13.20 -23.09 -9.38
C GLU A 70 -11.76 -22.83 -8.95
N LEU A 71 -10.96 -22.12 -9.76
CA LEU A 71 -9.59 -21.73 -9.42
C LEU A 71 -9.55 -21.02 -8.06
N VAL A 72 -10.37 -19.98 -7.90
CA VAL A 72 -10.47 -19.17 -6.68
C VAL A 72 -10.76 -20.03 -5.46
N LYS A 73 -11.81 -20.87 -5.52
CA LYS A 73 -12.22 -21.78 -4.42
C LYS A 73 -11.14 -22.78 -4.01
N THR A 74 -10.21 -23.13 -4.90
CA THR A 74 -9.08 -24.01 -4.54
C THR A 74 -7.95 -23.32 -3.80
N SER A 75 -7.96 -21.98 -3.68
CA SER A 75 -6.83 -21.16 -3.23
C SER A 75 -7.11 -20.29 -1.98
N ARG A 76 -6.07 -19.97 -1.20
CA ARG A 76 -6.14 -18.97 -0.13
C ARG A 76 -5.92 -17.54 -0.65
N VAL A 77 -4.96 -17.35 -1.56
CA VAL A 77 -4.66 -16.05 -2.17
C VAL A 77 -4.22 -16.17 -3.63
N ILE A 78 -4.67 -15.24 -4.48
CA ILE A 78 -4.28 -15.12 -5.89
C ILE A 78 -3.36 -13.91 -6.10
N ILE A 79 -2.24 -14.13 -6.78
CA ILE A 79 -1.48 -13.06 -7.46
C ILE A 79 -1.97 -13.00 -8.90
N ASN A 80 -2.58 -11.89 -9.32
CA ASN A 80 -2.93 -11.65 -10.71
C ASN A 80 -1.88 -10.79 -11.42
N ALA A 81 -1.24 -11.37 -12.44
CA ALA A 81 -0.27 -10.72 -13.31
C ALA A 81 -0.78 -10.54 -14.76
N ILE A 82 -2.09 -10.63 -14.99
CA ILE A 82 -2.73 -10.50 -16.31
C ILE A 82 -3.29 -9.08 -16.49
N GLY A 83 -2.45 -8.20 -17.05
CA GLY A 83 -2.85 -6.87 -17.54
C GLY A 83 -3.03 -6.81 -19.07
N PRO A 84 -3.77 -5.81 -19.61
CA PRO A 84 -4.55 -4.80 -18.89
C PRO A 84 -5.70 -5.44 -18.11
N TYR A 85 -5.97 -4.96 -16.90
CA TYR A 85 -6.82 -5.67 -15.95
C TYR A 85 -8.30 -5.45 -16.24
N ALA A 86 -8.66 -4.21 -16.59
CA ALA A 86 -10.02 -3.79 -16.90
C ALA A 86 -10.64 -4.53 -18.10
N THR A 87 -9.82 -4.88 -19.10
CA THR A 87 -10.26 -5.43 -20.39
C THR A 87 -9.91 -6.91 -20.60
N THR A 88 -9.47 -7.61 -19.54
CA THR A 88 -9.17 -9.05 -19.62
C THR A 88 -9.99 -9.84 -18.59
N CYS A 89 -9.37 -10.36 -17.54
CA CYS A 89 -10.03 -11.18 -16.52
C CYS A 89 -10.01 -10.53 -15.12
N GLY A 90 -9.46 -9.32 -14.98
CA GLY A 90 -9.30 -8.65 -13.68
C GLY A 90 -10.60 -8.58 -12.89
N THR A 91 -11.66 -8.05 -13.52
CA THR A 91 -13.00 -7.92 -12.90
C THR A 91 -13.60 -9.27 -12.51
N ALA A 92 -13.50 -10.29 -13.38
CA ALA A 92 -14.04 -11.62 -13.11
C ALA A 92 -13.33 -12.33 -11.95
N VAL A 93 -11.99 -12.21 -11.87
CA VAL A 93 -11.20 -12.79 -10.77
C VAL A 93 -11.46 -12.04 -9.47
N ILE A 94 -11.52 -10.69 -9.47
CA ILE A 94 -11.86 -9.90 -8.27
C ILE A 94 -13.27 -10.23 -7.78
N ARG A 95 -14.26 -10.27 -8.68
CA ARG A 95 -15.64 -10.67 -8.38
C ARG A 95 -15.67 -12.01 -7.67
N ALA A 96 -15.03 -13.03 -8.25
CA ALA A 96 -14.97 -14.36 -7.67
C ALA A 96 -14.23 -14.39 -6.31
N CYS A 97 -13.13 -13.65 -6.14
CA CYS A 97 -12.43 -13.54 -4.85
C CYS A 97 -13.32 -12.90 -3.77
N ALA A 98 -13.97 -11.79 -4.10
CA ALA A 98 -14.89 -11.07 -3.22
C ALA A 98 -16.10 -11.94 -2.83
N GLU A 99 -16.64 -12.73 -3.76
CA GLU A 99 -17.76 -13.66 -3.50
C GLU A 99 -17.38 -14.86 -2.61
N ASN A 100 -16.12 -15.31 -2.64
CA ASN A 100 -15.70 -16.59 -2.03
C ASN A 100 -14.75 -16.46 -0.83
N GLY A 101 -14.35 -15.24 -0.44
CA GLY A 101 -13.47 -15.00 0.73
C GLY A 101 -11.98 -15.26 0.49
N THR A 102 -11.59 -15.55 -0.76
CA THR A 102 -10.19 -15.68 -1.19
C THR A 102 -9.52 -14.32 -1.29
N ASP A 103 -8.26 -14.20 -0.87
CA ASP A 103 -7.49 -12.96 -0.98
C ASP A 103 -6.93 -12.73 -2.39
N TYR A 104 -6.59 -11.48 -2.71
CA TYR A 104 -6.14 -11.09 -4.05
C TYR A 104 -5.08 -9.98 -4.00
N VAL A 105 -4.07 -10.06 -4.86
CA VAL A 105 -3.15 -8.93 -5.16
C VAL A 105 -2.89 -8.82 -6.67
N ASP A 106 -2.70 -7.59 -7.17
CA ASP A 106 -2.37 -7.32 -8.57
C ASP A 106 -1.42 -6.11 -8.76
N CYS A 107 -1.12 -5.74 -10.01
CA CYS A 107 -0.41 -4.49 -10.33
C CYS A 107 -1.35 -3.28 -10.58
N GLY A 108 -2.64 -3.52 -10.80
CA GLY A 108 -3.75 -2.56 -10.82
C GLY A 108 -3.71 -1.40 -11.83
N GLU A 109 -4.88 -0.79 -12.05
CA GLU A 109 -5.08 0.38 -12.91
C GLU A 109 -6.07 1.34 -12.21
N PRO A 110 -5.68 2.59 -11.82
CA PRO A 110 -6.49 3.44 -10.92
C PRO A 110 -7.92 3.76 -11.39
N ALA A 111 -8.12 3.92 -12.70
CA ALA A 111 -9.44 4.13 -13.28
C ALA A 111 -10.40 2.97 -12.96
N TRP A 112 -9.96 1.75 -13.26
CA TRP A 112 -10.70 0.51 -13.02
C TRP A 112 -10.86 0.20 -11.52
N MET A 113 -9.92 0.65 -10.67
CA MET A 113 -10.06 0.56 -9.21
C MET A 113 -11.34 1.28 -8.72
N ARG A 114 -11.75 2.40 -9.34
CA ARG A 114 -13.01 3.11 -9.01
C ARG A 114 -14.22 2.18 -9.15
N ASP A 115 -14.33 1.51 -10.30
CA ASP A 115 -15.45 0.62 -10.63
C ASP A 115 -15.46 -0.64 -9.75
N ILE A 116 -14.27 -1.17 -9.43
CA ILE A 116 -14.11 -2.33 -8.54
C ILE A 116 -14.52 -2.00 -7.10
N ILE A 117 -14.15 -0.83 -6.58
CA ILE A 117 -14.58 -0.37 -5.24
C ILE A 117 -16.11 -0.24 -5.22
N ALA A 118 -16.70 0.41 -6.22
CA ALA A 118 -18.14 0.63 -6.30
C ALA A 118 -18.95 -0.68 -6.36
N GLN A 119 -18.42 -1.74 -6.97
CA GLN A 119 -19.12 -3.01 -7.16
C GLN A 119 -18.85 -4.06 -6.07
N TYR A 120 -17.62 -4.14 -5.53
CA TYR A 120 -17.16 -5.31 -4.77
C TYR A 120 -16.60 -5.02 -3.37
N ASP A 121 -16.42 -3.75 -2.96
CA ASP A 121 -15.84 -3.41 -1.64
C ASP A 121 -16.70 -3.96 -0.47
N THR A 122 -18.03 -3.79 -0.55
CA THR A 122 -18.97 -4.37 0.43
C THR A 122 -18.97 -5.90 0.41
N THR A 123 -18.91 -6.52 -0.78
CA THR A 123 -18.91 -7.98 -0.94
C THR A 123 -17.64 -8.61 -0.34
N ALA A 124 -16.48 -8.00 -0.61
CA ALA A 124 -15.20 -8.45 -0.06
C ALA A 124 -15.08 -8.22 1.47
N ARG A 125 -15.67 -7.14 2.03
CA ARG A 125 -15.82 -7.02 3.50
C ARG A 125 -16.69 -8.15 4.07
N ASN A 126 -17.86 -8.40 3.46
CA ASN A 126 -18.81 -9.40 3.96
C ASN A 126 -18.28 -10.85 3.90
N SER A 127 -17.43 -11.19 2.93
CA SER A 127 -16.76 -12.49 2.86
C SER A 127 -15.43 -12.54 3.62
N GLY A 128 -14.93 -11.40 4.12
CA GLY A 128 -13.61 -11.25 4.72
C GLY A 128 -12.45 -11.31 3.72
N SER A 129 -12.69 -11.32 2.40
CA SER A 129 -11.65 -11.24 1.36
C SER A 129 -10.83 -9.95 1.48
N ARG A 130 -9.50 -10.06 1.42
CA ARG A 130 -8.57 -8.92 1.32
C ARG A 130 -8.10 -8.76 -0.13
N ILE A 131 -8.53 -7.68 -0.80
CA ILE A 131 -8.22 -7.43 -2.22
C ILE A 131 -7.31 -6.21 -2.33
N ILE A 132 -6.00 -6.42 -2.48
CA ILE A 132 -4.98 -5.36 -2.45
C ILE A 132 -4.48 -5.04 -3.86
N MET A 133 -5.11 -4.05 -4.46
CA MET A 133 -4.80 -3.61 -5.82
C MET A 133 -3.52 -2.77 -5.87
N THR A 134 -2.92 -2.64 -7.06
CA THR A 134 -1.71 -1.83 -7.32
C THR A 134 -0.47 -2.16 -6.46
N THR A 135 -0.31 -3.43 -6.08
CA THR A 135 0.81 -3.93 -5.27
C THR A 135 2.10 -4.11 -6.12
N GLY A 136 2.56 -3.02 -6.73
CA GLY A 136 3.78 -2.98 -7.57
C GLY A 136 4.60 -1.69 -7.41
N TRP A 137 5.63 -1.53 -8.27
CA TRP A 137 6.56 -0.40 -8.19
C TRP A 137 5.91 0.99 -8.19
N ALA A 138 4.82 1.17 -8.95
CA ALA A 138 4.16 2.46 -9.12
C ALA A 138 3.33 2.94 -7.92
N ALA A 139 3.24 2.16 -6.82
CA ALA A 139 2.54 2.56 -5.60
C ALA A 139 3.23 2.11 -4.31
N VAL A 140 3.72 0.86 -4.22
CA VAL A 140 4.25 0.29 -2.96
C VAL A 140 5.36 1.14 -2.31
N PRO A 141 6.37 1.67 -3.03
CA PRO A 141 7.39 2.54 -2.43
C PRO A 141 6.82 3.84 -1.86
N ALA A 142 5.85 4.44 -2.55
CA ALA A 142 5.23 5.70 -2.15
C ALA A 142 4.30 5.49 -0.94
N ASP A 143 3.33 4.58 -1.07
CA ASP A 143 2.28 4.31 -0.09
C ASP A 143 2.85 3.86 1.26
N LEU A 144 3.81 2.91 1.25
CA LEU A 144 4.50 2.50 2.47
C LEU A 144 5.37 3.60 3.08
N SER A 145 5.98 4.47 2.27
CA SER A 145 6.80 5.56 2.80
C SER A 145 5.96 6.65 3.44
N VAL A 146 4.78 6.96 2.90
CA VAL A 146 3.80 7.86 3.54
C VAL A 146 3.29 7.24 4.85
N TYR A 147 2.89 5.97 4.83
CA TYR A 147 2.44 5.21 6.01
C TYR A 147 3.48 5.24 7.14
N LEU A 148 4.74 4.89 6.83
CA LEU A 148 5.84 4.91 7.79
C LEU A 148 6.13 6.32 8.33
N ALA A 149 6.02 7.35 7.50
CA ALA A 149 6.25 8.73 7.93
C ALA A 149 5.14 9.23 8.87
N ALA A 150 3.88 8.95 8.54
CA ALA A 150 2.72 9.28 9.38
C ALA A 150 2.76 8.55 10.74
N LEU A 151 3.07 7.24 10.73
CA LEU A 151 3.31 6.48 11.96
C LEU A 151 4.48 7.04 12.77
N LYS A 152 5.58 7.47 12.14
CA LYS A 152 6.74 8.03 12.84
C LYS A 152 6.39 9.35 13.51
N LEU A 153 5.65 10.24 12.83
CA LEU A 153 5.18 11.51 13.40
C LEU A 153 4.25 11.26 14.60
N GLN A 154 3.24 10.41 14.44
CA GLN A 154 2.28 10.10 15.50
C GLN A 154 2.93 9.41 16.71
N ARG A 155 3.80 8.42 16.49
CA ARG A 155 4.43 7.66 17.58
C ARG A 155 5.56 8.40 18.29
N HIS A 156 6.26 9.32 17.62
CA HIS A 156 7.39 10.03 18.22
C HIS A 156 7.04 11.42 18.77
N PHE A 157 6.07 12.11 18.17
CA PHE A 157 5.66 13.46 18.56
C PHE A 157 4.20 13.57 19.03
N SER A 158 3.38 12.52 18.87
CA SER A 158 1.91 12.59 19.10
C SER A 158 1.20 13.64 18.23
N LEU A 159 1.77 13.94 17.06
CA LEU A 159 1.24 14.89 16.09
C LEU A 159 0.74 14.19 14.82
N PRO A 160 -0.39 14.62 14.25
CA PRO A 160 -0.81 14.21 12.92
C PRO A 160 0.07 14.83 11.82
N THR A 161 -0.17 14.44 10.57
CA THR A 161 0.65 14.84 9.41
C THR A 161 -0.04 15.96 8.62
N ARG A 162 0.65 17.08 8.42
CA ARG A 162 0.13 18.21 7.62
C ARG A 162 0.32 17.99 6.13
N GLU A 163 1.50 17.53 5.74
CA GLU A 163 1.89 17.39 4.34
C GLU A 163 2.89 16.26 4.18
N VAL A 164 2.78 15.51 3.07
CA VAL A 164 3.81 14.57 2.64
C VAL A 164 4.10 14.73 1.15
N LEU A 165 5.38 14.91 0.82
CA LEU A 165 5.89 14.93 -0.54
C LEU A 165 6.71 13.65 -0.78
N VAL A 166 6.24 12.79 -1.69
CA VAL A 166 6.98 11.63 -2.19
C VAL A 166 7.80 12.06 -3.41
N CYS A 167 9.11 11.88 -3.34
CA CYS A 167 10.04 12.19 -4.42
C CYS A 167 10.70 10.92 -4.95
N LEU A 168 10.55 10.63 -6.24
CA LEU A 168 11.46 9.73 -6.97
C LEU A 168 12.79 10.46 -7.15
N ASP A 169 13.76 10.18 -6.27
CA ASP A 169 15.04 10.91 -6.14
C ASP A 169 16.04 10.50 -7.23
N ASP A 170 16.07 9.21 -7.59
CA ASP A 170 17.00 8.65 -8.57
C ASP A 170 16.44 7.33 -9.13
N VAL A 171 16.56 7.10 -10.44
CA VAL A 171 16.02 5.90 -11.10
C VAL A 171 16.82 5.53 -12.33
N ARG A 172 17.07 4.22 -12.48
CA ARG A 172 17.55 3.63 -13.72
C ARG A 172 16.69 2.41 -14.04
N GLY A 173 15.87 2.52 -15.08
CA GLY A 173 14.90 1.50 -15.47
C GLY A 173 14.65 1.48 -16.99
N SER A 174 13.69 0.67 -17.43
CA SER A 174 13.24 0.59 -18.82
C SER A 174 11.75 0.25 -18.87
N PHE A 175 11.10 0.50 -20.00
CA PHE A 175 9.68 0.21 -20.18
C PHE A 175 9.43 -1.19 -20.78
N SER A 176 8.33 -1.82 -20.37
CA SER A 176 7.80 -3.04 -20.98
C SER A 176 6.70 -2.73 -22.00
N GLY A 177 6.42 -3.67 -22.90
CA GLY A 177 5.26 -3.57 -23.81
C GLY A 177 3.92 -3.57 -23.09
N GLY A 178 3.86 -4.13 -21.86
CA GLY A 178 2.70 -3.99 -20.98
C GLY A 178 2.47 -2.53 -20.57
N SER A 179 3.49 -1.87 -20.02
CA SER A 179 3.39 -0.46 -19.60
C SER A 179 3.14 0.50 -20.76
N LEU A 180 3.72 0.24 -21.95
CA LEU A 180 3.42 1.02 -23.14
C LEU A 180 1.99 0.77 -23.66
N SER A 181 1.46 -0.45 -23.50
CA SER A 181 0.06 -0.74 -23.81
C SER A 181 -0.89 -0.01 -22.86
N SER A 182 -0.64 -0.01 -21.54
CA SER A 182 -1.44 0.77 -20.59
C SER A 182 -1.37 2.28 -20.91
N LEU A 183 -0.20 2.83 -21.29
CA LEU A 183 -0.08 4.22 -21.77
C LEU A 183 -0.91 4.48 -23.05
N CYS A 184 -0.97 3.52 -23.97
CA CYS A 184 -1.84 3.59 -25.16
C CYS A 184 -3.35 3.44 -24.85
N SER A 185 -3.68 2.91 -23.67
CA SER A 185 -5.03 2.64 -23.17
C SER A 185 -5.45 3.58 -22.03
N LEU A 186 -4.66 4.62 -21.71
CA LEU A 186 -5.10 5.69 -20.83
C LEU A 186 -6.19 6.52 -21.53
N GLU A 187 -7.44 6.22 -21.22
CA GLU A 187 -8.47 7.25 -21.28
C GLU A 187 -8.18 8.34 -20.23
N PRO A 188 -8.45 9.61 -20.51
CA PRO A 188 -8.22 10.71 -19.57
C PRO A 188 -9.28 10.68 -18.46
N VAL A 189 -9.09 9.78 -17.49
CA VAL A 189 -9.95 9.69 -16.30
C VAL A 189 -9.50 10.73 -15.28
N ASP A 190 -10.36 11.70 -15.02
CA ASP A 190 -10.20 12.64 -13.92
C ASP A 190 -10.46 11.89 -12.61
N ILE A 191 -9.41 11.66 -11.83
CA ILE A 191 -9.49 11.09 -10.48
C ILE A 191 -8.90 12.12 -9.54
N ALA A 192 -9.77 12.85 -8.85
CA ALA A 192 -9.32 13.88 -7.92
C ALA A 192 -8.59 13.24 -6.72
N PRO A 193 -7.72 13.98 -6.01
CA PRO A 193 -7.12 13.47 -4.79
C PRO A 193 -8.20 13.04 -3.79
N PHE A 194 -8.01 11.87 -3.17
CA PHE A 194 -8.97 11.24 -2.25
C PHE A 194 -10.29 10.73 -2.88
N ASP A 195 -10.48 10.72 -4.20
CA ASP A 195 -11.70 10.19 -4.86
C ASP A 195 -12.05 8.75 -4.49
N LEU A 196 -11.02 7.92 -4.26
CA LEU A 196 -11.19 6.51 -3.88
C LEU A 196 -11.11 6.28 -2.36
N SER A 197 -11.16 7.35 -1.57
CA SER A 197 -11.23 7.30 -0.11
C SER A 197 -12.61 6.83 0.37
N PRO A 198 -12.70 5.88 1.32
CA PRO A 198 -13.97 5.60 2.01
C PRO A 198 -14.46 6.77 2.90
N VAL A 199 -13.60 7.77 3.16
CA VAL A 199 -13.94 9.00 3.88
C VAL A 199 -13.91 10.17 2.88
N PRO A 200 -15.06 10.78 2.53
CA PRO A 200 -15.09 11.86 1.55
C PRO A 200 -14.43 13.14 2.08
N ARG A 201 -13.86 13.94 1.18
CA ARG A 201 -13.33 15.28 1.44
C ARG A 201 -13.93 16.26 0.43
N THR A 202 -14.23 17.48 0.86
CA THR A 202 -14.65 18.55 -0.06
C THR A 202 -13.45 19.15 -0.78
N ASP A 203 -13.67 19.79 -1.93
CA ASP A 203 -12.65 20.53 -2.68
C ASP A 203 -11.86 21.50 -1.78
N GLN A 204 -12.54 22.17 -0.83
CA GLN A 204 -11.90 23.07 0.12
C GLN A 204 -11.00 22.34 1.15
N GLN A 205 -11.33 21.10 1.52
CA GLN A 205 -10.48 20.26 2.37
C GLN A 205 -9.29 19.67 1.59
N VAL A 206 -9.42 19.45 0.28
CA VAL A 206 -8.33 18.99 -0.60
C VAL A 206 -7.39 20.14 -0.97
N ALA A 207 -7.94 21.31 -1.33
CA ALA A 207 -7.23 22.54 -1.66
C ALA A 207 -6.65 23.29 -0.43
N LYS A 208 -6.52 22.62 0.72
CA LYS A 208 -5.67 23.08 1.84
C LYS A 208 -4.19 22.92 1.48
N ASN A 209 -3.73 23.77 0.56
CA ASN A 209 -2.37 23.85 0.02
C ASN A 209 -1.29 23.50 1.05
N GLY A 210 -0.23 22.84 0.60
CA GLY A 210 0.94 22.50 1.39
C GLY A 210 1.59 23.68 2.13
N VAL A 211 2.40 23.35 3.12
CA VAL A 211 3.30 24.27 3.82
C VAL A 211 4.69 24.31 3.18
N LEU A 212 5.01 23.33 2.32
CA LEU A 212 6.16 23.37 1.41
C LEU A 212 5.99 24.47 0.34
N PRO A 213 7.10 25.01 -0.21
CA PRO A 213 7.03 25.95 -1.33
C PRO A 213 6.28 25.33 -2.52
N PRO A 214 5.27 26.00 -3.10
CA PRO A 214 4.49 25.46 -4.22
C PRO A 214 5.31 25.40 -5.51
N PRO A 215 4.89 24.61 -6.52
CA PRO A 215 5.43 24.72 -7.87
C PRO A 215 5.24 26.13 -8.44
N ASN A 216 6.20 26.56 -9.26
CA ASN A 216 6.04 27.78 -10.07
C ASN A 216 5.15 27.54 -11.30
N ALA A 217 4.89 28.59 -12.09
CA ALA A 217 4.05 28.52 -13.30
C ALA A 217 4.57 27.58 -14.42
N LEU A 218 5.77 27.00 -14.28
CA LEU A 218 6.33 25.98 -15.18
C LEU A 218 6.26 24.56 -14.59
N ASP A 219 5.51 24.36 -13.50
CA ASP A 219 5.52 23.16 -12.65
C ASP A 219 6.93 22.71 -12.23
N VAL A 220 7.79 23.67 -11.89
CA VAL A 220 9.05 23.38 -11.22
C VAL A 220 8.91 23.80 -9.76
N GLN A 221 9.01 22.82 -8.86
CA GLN A 221 8.99 23.01 -7.41
C GLN A 221 10.42 22.93 -6.87
N PHE A 222 10.71 23.68 -5.81
CA PHE A 222 12.00 23.68 -5.12
C PHE A 222 11.76 23.41 -3.64
N VAL A 223 12.45 22.42 -3.07
CA VAL A 223 12.36 22.04 -1.65
C VAL A 223 13.77 21.77 -1.16
N ASP A 224 14.21 22.47 -0.10
CA ASP A 224 15.62 22.48 0.31
C ASP A 224 16.21 21.08 0.58
N GLU A 225 15.41 20.18 1.17
CA GLU A 225 15.84 18.80 1.43
C GLU A 225 15.94 17.92 0.17
N LEU A 226 15.23 18.24 -0.90
CA LEU A 226 15.01 17.35 -2.07
C LEU A 226 15.59 17.90 -3.39
N GLY A 227 15.79 19.21 -3.50
CA GLY A 227 16.33 19.89 -4.67
C GLY A 227 15.25 20.37 -5.65
N VAL A 228 15.49 20.19 -6.95
CA VAL A 228 14.60 20.64 -8.04
C VAL A 228 13.68 19.51 -8.46
N LEU A 229 12.37 19.78 -8.47
CA LEU A 229 11.31 18.79 -8.60
C LEU A 229 10.32 19.16 -9.72
N VAL A 230 9.76 18.14 -10.37
CA VAL A 230 8.60 18.19 -11.28
C VAL A 230 7.60 17.12 -10.90
N GLU A 231 6.37 17.16 -11.45
CA GLU A 231 5.40 16.07 -11.28
C GLU A 231 5.99 14.69 -11.65
N SER A 232 5.71 13.68 -10.82
CA SER A 232 6.15 12.29 -11.05
C SER A 232 5.41 11.63 -12.21
N THR A 233 6.08 10.75 -12.95
CA THR A 233 5.42 9.86 -13.94
C THR A 233 4.41 8.89 -13.32
N HIS A 234 4.38 8.76 -11.99
CA HIS A 234 3.40 7.95 -11.25
C HIS A 234 2.36 8.79 -10.49
N SER A 235 2.33 10.12 -10.66
CA SER A 235 1.54 11.04 -9.81
C SER A 235 0.08 10.62 -9.65
N GLN A 236 -0.57 10.21 -10.74
CA GLN A 236 -1.95 9.74 -10.74
C GLN A 236 -2.12 8.48 -9.87
N ILE A 237 -1.26 7.48 -10.04
CA ILE A 237 -1.32 6.21 -9.28
C ILE A 237 -1.05 6.47 -7.80
N GLU A 238 0.05 7.18 -7.49
CA GLU A 238 0.45 7.46 -6.11
C GLU A 238 -0.62 8.30 -5.39
N THR A 239 -1.17 9.34 -6.03
CA THR A 239 -2.21 10.20 -5.45
C THR A 239 -3.51 9.45 -5.21
N THR A 240 -3.95 8.59 -6.14
CA THR A 240 -5.16 7.77 -5.96
C THR A 240 -4.99 6.76 -4.82
N VAL A 241 -3.88 6.03 -4.77
CA VAL A 241 -3.64 5.00 -3.76
C VAL A 241 -3.48 5.62 -2.38
N ILE A 242 -2.63 6.64 -2.23
CA ILE A 242 -2.40 7.32 -0.94
C ILE A 242 -3.65 8.06 -0.47
N GLY A 243 -4.48 8.54 -1.40
CA GLY A 243 -5.81 9.08 -1.10
C GLY A 243 -6.76 8.03 -0.52
N ARG A 244 -6.74 6.78 -1.01
CA ARG A 244 -7.52 5.68 -0.41
C ARG A 244 -6.92 5.20 0.93
N SER A 245 -5.59 5.09 1.03
CA SER A 245 -4.90 4.76 2.28
C SER A 245 -5.27 5.77 3.38
N TRP A 246 -5.22 7.07 3.09
CA TRP A 246 -5.67 8.11 4.02
C TRP A 246 -7.07 7.81 4.59
N GLY A 247 -8.05 7.48 3.74
CA GLY A 247 -9.41 7.18 4.21
C GLY A 247 -9.53 5.88 5.01
N LEU A 248 -8.83 4.82 4.61
CA LEU A 248 -8.81 3.52 5.33
C LEU A 248 -8.19 3.66 6.74
N HIS A 249 -7.22 4.57 6.90
CA HIS A 249 -6.43 4.79 8.11
C HIS A 249 -6.81 6.07 8.90
N ALA A 250 -7.75 6.91 8.43
CA ALA A 250 -8.23 8.13 9.12
C ALA A 250 -9.73 8.11 9.49
N GLY A 251 -10.49 7.09 9.03
CA GLY A 251 -11.88 6.93 9.43
C GLY A 251 -12.05 6.57 10.92
N HIS A 252 -13.25 6.81 11.44
CA HIS A 252 -13.59 6.67 12.86
C HIS A 252 -14.65 5.58 13.05
N GLY A 253 -14.34 4.53 13.82
CA GLY A 253 -15.25 3.42 14.11
C GLY A 253 -14.50 2.10 14.37
N SER A 254 -15.25 1.01 14.57
CA SER A 254 -14.70 -0.36 14.63
C SER A 254 -14.10 -0.82 13.29
N ASP A 255 -14.60 -0.26 12.20
CA ASP A 255 -14.42 -0.79 10.85
C ASP A 255 -13.22 -0.13 10.13
N PHE A 256 -12.47 0.73 10.81
CA PHE A 256 -11.31 1.45 10.31
C PHE A 256 -10.04 1.04 11.07
N LEU A 257 -8.88 1.23 10.47
CA LEU A 257 -7.64 0.57 10.91
C LEU A 257 -6.96 1.19 12.14
N SER A 258 -7.69 2.02 12.91
CA SER A 258 -7.21 3.01 13.91
C SER A 258 -6.67 4.29 13.26
N PRO A 259 -6.71 5.46 13.94
CA PRO A 259 -6.24 6.73 13.39
C PRO A 259 -4.70 6.80 13.32
N GLU A 260 -4.12 6.35 12.23
CA GLU A 260 -2.67 6.17 12.06
C GLU A 260 -1.95 7.44 11.57
N GLY A 261 -2.05 8.54 12.32
CA GLY A 261 -1.17 9.70 12.18
C GLY A 261 -1.32 10.56 10.92
N TYR A 262 -2.13 10.15 9.94
CA TYR A 262 -2.43 10.94 8.74
C TYR A 262 -3.06 12.29 9.10
N GLY A 263 -4.25 12.28 9.74
CA GLY A 263 -4.94 13.49 10.21
C GLY A 263 -5.75 14.26 9.15
N GLU A 264 -6.60 15.19 9.60
CA GLU A 264 -7.57 15.90 8.77
C GLU A 264 -6.96 16.92 7.81
N ASN A 265 -5.83 17.54 8.18
CA ASN A 265 -5.15 18.56 7.38
C ASN A 265 -4.16 17.98 6.38
N PHE A 266 -4.05 16.65 6.30
CA PHE A 266 -3.14 15.93 5.41
C PHE A 266 -3.29 16.36 3.95
N PHE A 267 -2.17 16.79 3.36
CA PHE A 267 -1.98 17.11 1.95
C PHE A 267 -0.89 16.20 1.36
N PHE A 268 -1.01 15.84 0.08
CA PHE A 268 -0.08 14.94 -0.60
C PHE A 268 0.48 15.59 -1.88
N SER A 269 1.72 15.27 -2.24
CA SER A 269 2.30 15.58 -3.55
C SER A 269 3.27 14.49 -4.01
N SER A 270 3.13 14.08 -5.26
CA SER A 270 4.03 13.13 -5.93
C SER A 270 4.93 13.87 -6.92
N ARG A 271 6.25 13.72 -6.77
CA ARG A 271 7.28 14.44 -7.53
C ARG A 271 8.39 13.50 -7.98
N MET A 272 9.15 13.92 -8.97
CA MET A 272 10.44 13.33 -9.33
C MET A 272 11.52 14.40 -9.43
N LYS A 273 12.75 14.01 -9.09
CA LYS A 273 13.90 14.91 -9.02
C LYS A 273 14.51 15.15 -10.40
N CYS A 274 15.00 16.36 -10.60
CA CYS A 274 15.73 16.77 -11.79
C CYS A 274 17.06 17.43 -11.40
N SER A 275 18.08 17.32 -12.25
CA SER A 275 19.42 17.84 -11.95
C SER A 275 19.47 19.37 -11.82
N ASN A 276 18.56 20.07 -12.49
CA ASN A 276 18.37 21.53 -12.47
C ASN A 276 17.06 21.91 -13.18
N ALA A 277 16.66 23.18 -13.08
CA ALA A 277 15.41 23.71 -13.65
C ALA A 277 15.31 23.59 -15.19
N LEU A 278 16.43 23.58 -15.92
CA LEU A 278 16.42 23.39 -17.37
C LEU A 278 16.12 21.93 -17.73
N SER A 279 16.75 20.97 -17.04
CA SER A 279 16.47 19.54 -17.20
C SER A 279 15.02 19.19 -16.83
N ALA A 280 14.48 19.83 -15.79
CA ALA A 280 13.07 19.75 -15.41
C ALA A 280 12.12 20.19 -16.55
N LEU A 281 12.37 21.38 -17.13
CA LEU A 281 11.56 21.91 -18.23
C LEU A 281 11.67 21.04 -19.50
N MET A 282 12.87 20.54 -19.82
CA MET A 282 13.11 19.62 -20.94
C MET A 282 12.39 18.28 -20.75
N PHE A 283 12.47 17.68 -19.55
CA PHE A 283 11.77 16.44 -19.24
C PHE A 283 10.25 16.63 -19.38
N ARG A 284 9.67 17.64 -18.70
CA ARG A 284 8.23 17.92 -18.74
C ARG A 284 7.71 18.14 -20.17
N THR A 285 8.43 18.92 -20.98
CA THR A 285 8.03 19.19 -22.37
C THR A 285 8.18 17.96 -23.26
N SER A 286 9.27 17.19 -23.15
CA SER A 286 9.46 15.96 -23.93
C SER A 286 8.43 14.88 -23.58
N LEU A 287 8.13 14.66 -22.30
CA LEU A 287 7.11 13.71 -21.84
C LEU A 287 5.70 14.11 -22.30
N SER A 288 5.36 15.40 -22.21
CA SER A 288 4.08 15.92 -22.69
C SER A 288 3.94 15.74 -24.22
N LEU A 289 4.99 16.05 -24.99
CA LEU A 289 4.99 15.85 -26.44
C LEU A 289 4.87 14.37 -26.82
N LEU A 290 5.61 13.48 -26.16
CA LEU A 290 5.56 12.03 -26.39
C LEU A 290 4.17 11.45 -26.06
N THR A 291 3.61 11.83 -24.91
CA THR A 291 2.27 11.37 -24.48
C THR A 291 1.19 11.88 -25.43
N ASN A 292 1.24 13.15 -25.85
CA ASN A 292 0.33 13.68 -26.87
C ASN A 292 0.49 12.97 -28.22
N ALA A 293 1.72 12.64 -28.65
CA ALA A 293 1.94 11.90 -29.90
C ALA A 293 1.35 10.48 -29.86
N ILE A 294 1.59 9.72 -28.80
CA ILE A 294 1.04 8.36 -28.64
C ILE A 294 -0.49 8.39 -28.50
N THR A 295 -1.02 9.30 -27.68
CA THR A 295 -2.48 9.36 -27.41
C THR A 295 -3.27 9.98 -28.56
N LYS A 296 -2.74 10.95 -29.32
CA LYS A 296 -3.52 11.72 -30.33
C LYS A 296 -3.15 11.44 -31.79
N ILE A 297 -2.06 10.72 -32.09
CA ILE A 297 -1.63 10.44 -33.48
C ILE A 297 -1.68 8.92 -33.74
N PRO A 298 -2.77 8.38 -34.35
CA PRO A 298 -2.97 6.93 -34.47
C PRO A 298 -1.85 6.16 -35.18
N PRO A 299 -1.17 6.67 -36.23
CA PRO A 299 0.00 5.99 -36.81
C PRO A 299 1.16 5.79 -35.82
N ILE A 300 1.39 6.75 -34.91
CA ILE A 300 2.44 6.65 -33.87
C ILE A 300 2.01 5.63 -32.81
N ARG A 301 0.74 5.62 -32.40
CA ARG A 301 0.19 4.62 -31.47
C ARG A 301 0.29 3.19 -32.03
N TYR A 302 -0.03 3.01 -33.30
CA TYR A 302 0.10 1.74 -34.01
C TYR A 302 1.56 1.26 -34.09
N LEU A 303 2.50 2.16 -34.40
CA LEU A 303 3.92 1.82 -34.42
C LEU A 303 4.44 1.44 -33.02
N ALA A 304 4.07 2.22 -31.99
CA ALA A 304 4.47 2.00 -30.61
C ALA A 304 4.01 0.61 -30.09
N THR A 305 2.73 0.29 -30.23
CA THR A 305 2.16 -1.02 -29.82
C THR A 305 2.70 -2.20 -30.63
N ARG A 306 3.10 -1.97 -31.89
CA ARG A 306 3.73 -3.00 -32.74
C ARG A 306 5.22 -3.22 -32.41
N MET A 307 5.94 -2.19 -31.96
CA MET A 307 7.35 -2.30 -31.55
C MET A 307 7.51 -2.95 -30.17
N PHE A 308 6.59 -2.71 -29.24
CA PHE A 308 6.62 -3.28 -27.89
C PHE A 308 5.30 -4.00 -27.57
N PRO A 309 5.06 -5.20 -28.14
CA PRO A 309 3.79 -5.91 -27.96
C PRO A 309 3.59 -6.38 -26.51
N PRO A 310 2.33 -6.49 -26.03
CA PRO A 310 2.02 -6.96 -24.68
C PRO A 310 2.67 -8.29 -24.32
N GLY A 311 3.17 -8.40 -23.08
CA GLY A 311 3.91 -9.57 -22.60
C GLY A 311 5.40 -9.60 -22.97
N THR A 312 5.92 -8.58 -23.66
CA THR A 312 7.37 -8.32 -23.82
C THR A 312 7.89 -7.27 -22.83
N GLY A 313 9.19 -7.26 -22.58
CA GLY A 313 9.90 -6.30 -21.74
C GLY A 313 11.42 -6.39 -21.94
N PRO A 314 12.22 -5.60 -21.21
CA PRO A 314 13.68 -5.59 -21.36
C PRO A 314 14.32 -6.96 -21.08
N SER A 315 15.45 -7.24 -21.73
CA SER A 315 16.24 -8.46 -21.47
C SER A 315 16.94 -8.40 -20.11
N GLU A 316 17.56 -9.50 -19.67
CA GLU A 316 18.27 -9.51 -18.39
C GLU A 316 19.53 -8.62 -18.40
N GLU A 317 20.22 -8.57 -19.52
CA GLU A 317 21.35 -7.67 -19.76
C GLU A 317 20.89 -6.21 -19.72
N ALA A 318 19.74 -5.91 -20.33
CA ALA A 318 19.15 -4.57 -20.28
C ALA A 318 18.72 -4.17 -18.86
N ARG A 319 18.27 -5.13 -18.03
CA ARG A 319 17.97 -4.89 -16.60
C ARG A 319 19.19 -4.76 -15.70
N ARG A 320 20.41 -5.05 -16.19
CA ARG A 320 21.60 -5.16 -15.34
C ARG A 320 22.05 -3.80 -14.80
N GLY A 321 22.05 -3.67 -13.47
CA GLY A 321 22.37 -2.40 -12.79
C GLY A 321 21.26 -1.35 -12.87
N HIS A 322 20.02 -1.77 -13.14
CA HIS A 322 18.83 -0.98 -12.81
C HIS A 322 18.66 -0.87 -11.30
N TYR A 323 18.04 0.22 -10.86
CA TYR A 323 17.73 0.53 -9.46
C TYR A 323 16.67 1.63 -9.40
N PHE A 324 16.08 1.84 -8.22
CA PHE A 324 15.33 3.08 -7.93
C PHE A 324 15.48 3.51 -6.47
N LYS A 325 15.31 4.82 -6.22
CA LYS A 325 15.37 5.46 -4.91
C LYS A 325 14.25 6.48 -4.78
N TYR A 326 13.45 6.33 -3.74
CA TYR A 326 12.45 7.30 -3.29
C TYR A 326 12.92 7.96 -2.00
N ARG A 327 12.59 9.25 -1.84
CA ARG A 327 12.69 10.02 -0.60
C ARG A 327 11.35 10.66 -0.32
N THR A 328 10.82 10.46 0.87
CA THR A 328 9.50 10.95 1.28
C THR A 328 9.66 11.87 2.46
N LEU A 329 9.36 13.16 2.25
CA LEU A 329 9.42 14.19 3.28
C LEU A 329 8.01 14.42 3.85
N ALA A 330 7.84 14.14 5.14
CA ALA A 330 6.61 14.40 5.88
C ALA A 330 6.79 15.51 6.92
N ILE A 331 5.76 16.32 7.11
CA ILE A 331 5.74 17.47 8.01
C ILE A 331 4.55 17.32 8.97
N ALA A 332 4.78 17.55 10.27
CA ALA A 332 3.72 17.50 11.28
C ALA A 332 2.70 18.65 11.14
N ASP A 333 1.45 18.39 11.55
CA ASP A 333 0.42 19.42 11.78
C ASP A 333 0.58 20.03 13.18
N ASP A 334 1.77 20.60 13.42
CA ASP A 334 2.07 21.37 14.62
C ASP A 334 1.51 22.79 14.49
N LYS A 335 0.92 23.29 15.58
CA LYS A 335 0.38 24.65 15.71
C LYS A 335 1.15 25.48 16.75
N GLY A 336 2.22 24.92 17.31
CA GLY A 336 3.16 25.60 18.19
C GLY A 336 4.05 26.60 17.45
N THR A 337 4.85 27.33 18.22
CA THR A 337 5.80 28.35 17.74
C THR A 337 7.24 27.82 17.58
N GLY A 338 7.45 26.51 17.75
CA GLY A 338 8.75 25.86 17.64
C GLY A 338 9.06 25.35 16.22
N PRO A 339 10.24 24.71 16.03
CA PRO A 339 10.57 24.04 14.78
C PRO A 339 9.61 22.86 14.53
N VAL A 340 8.78 22.96 13.49
CA VAL A 340 7.81 21.92 13.11
C VAL A 340 8.53 20.60 12.84
N PRO A 341 8.15 19.49 13.50
CA PRO A 341 8.78 18.19 13.27
C PRO A 341 8.67 17.71 11.82
N LYS A 342 9.79 17.21 11.30
CA LYS A 342 9.93 16.64 9.95
C LYS A 342 10.46 15.20 10.03
N VAL A 343 9.93 14.34 9.17
CA VAL A 343 10.40 12.95 9.00
C VAL A 343 10.78 12.75 7.54
N GLU A 344 11.91 12.08 7.32
CA GLU A 344 12.29 11.55 6.00
C GLU A 344 12.20 10.01 6.02
N VAL A 345 11.58 9.44 4.99
CA VAL A 345 11.69 8.01 4.67
C VAL A 345 12.46 7.85 3.38
N LYS A 346 13.50 7.01 3.40
CA LYS A 346 14.27 6.62 2.21
C LYS A 346 13.90 5.19 1.86
N PHE A 347 13.48 4.96 0.62
CA PHE A 347 13.10 3.64 0.10
C PHE A 347 13.92 3.37 -1.16
N ALA A 348 14.80 2.37 -1.14
CA ALA A 348 15.68 2.05 -2.26
C ALA A 348 15.73 0.56 -2.56
N TYR A 349 15.88 0.23 -3.84
CA TYR A 349 16.03 -1.14 -4.33
C TYR A 349 17.07 -1.17 -5.45
N ASP A 350 18.12 -1.97 -5.27
CA ASP A 350 19.24 -2.10 -6.20
C ASP A 350 18.95 -3.15 -7.29
N GLY A 351 17.79 -2.99 -7.96
CA GLY A 351 17.36 -3.87 -9.05
C GLY A 351 16.25 -3.26 -9.91
N ASP A 352 15.85 -4.01 -10.94
CA ASP A 352 14.85 -3.54 -11.92
C ASP A 352 13.42 -3.44 -11.34
N PRO A 353 12.67 -2.36 -11.66
CA PRO A 353 11.28 -2.16 -11.24
C PRO A 353 10.30 -3.32 -11.48
N TYR A 354 10.45 -4.11 -12.55
CA TYR A 354 9.56 -5.26 -12.79
C TYR A 354 9.96 -6.47 -11.94
N VAL A 355 11.24 -6.60 -11.58
CA VAL A 355 11.68 -7.58 -10.58
C VAL A 355 11.16 -7.18 -9.21
N PHE A 356 11.29 -5.90 -8.81
CA PHE A 356 10.68 -5.39 -7.58
C PHE A 356 9.17 -5.62 -7.53
N THR A 357 8.47 -5.49 -8.65
CA THR A 357 7.02 -5.77 -8.70
C THR A 357 6.72 -7.24 -8.40
N GLY A 358 7.54 -8.19 -8.89
CA GLY A 358 7.45 -9.60 -8.49
C GLY A 358 7.77 -9.82 -6.99
N VAL A 359 8.76 -9.10 -6.45
CA VAL A 359 9.10 -9.11 -5.02
C VAL A 359 7.93 -8.61 -4.17
N ALA A 360 7.35 -7.46 -4.51
CA ALA A 360 6.26 -6.83 -3.78
C ALA A 360 5.01 -7.71 -3.73
N LEU A 361 4.55 -8.23 -4.88
CA LEU A 361 3.41 -9.17 -4.95
C LEU A 361 3.65 -10.41 -4.08
N THR A 362 4.84 -11.01 -4.19
CA THR A 362 5.21 -12.23 -3.44
C THR A 362 5.30 -11.99 -1.94
N GLN A 363 5.92 -10.89 -1.50
CA GLN A 363 6.00 -10.59 -0.07
C GLN A 363 4.63 -10.18 0.49
N ALA A 364 3.78 -9.48 -0.27
CA ALA A 364 2.43 -9.11 0.15
C ALA A 364 1.54 -10.34 0.44
N VAL A 365 1.50 -11.32 -0.47
CA VAL A 365 0.74 -12.57 -0.22
C VAL A 365 1.31 -13.37 0.95
N LEU A 366 2.62 -13.33 1.16
CA LEU A 366 3.26 -13.96 2.32
C LEU A 366 2.97 -13.25 3.64
N VAL A 367 2.49 -12.00 3.65
CA VAL A 367 1.90 -11.35 4.84
C VAL A 367 0.43 -11.76 5.00
N LEU A 368 -0.36 -11.77 3.91
CA LEU A 368 -1.77 -12.20 3.94
C LEU A 368 -1.93 -13.64 4.47
N LEU A 369 -1.01 -14.54 4.12
CA LEU A 369 -1.05 -15.92 4.61
C LEU A 369 -0.75 -16.09 6.12
N GLN A 370 -0.19 -15.07 6.80
CA GLN A 370 0.20 -15.12 8.22
C GLN A 370 -0.96 -14.76 9.19
N GLY A 371 -1.96 -14.00 8.72
CA GLY A 371 -3.01 -13.46 9.60
C GLY A 371 -2.62 -12.18 10.36
N ASN A 372 -3.55 -11.64 11.14
CA ASN A 372 -3.37 -10.62 12.19
C ASN A 372 -2.86 -9.20 11.82
N ILE A 373 -2.57 -8.90 10.55
CA ILE A 373 -2.28 -7.51 10.10
C ILE A 373 -3.54 -6.62 10.01
N PRO A 374 -3.43 -5.28 9.84
CA PRO A 374 -4.60 -4.39 9.74
C PRO A 374 -5.63 -4.83 8.69
N ALA A 375 -5.20 -5.21 7.47
CA ALA A 375 -6.07 -5.72 6.41
C ALA A 375 -7.01 -6.87 6.85
N HIS A 376 -6.59 -7.74 7.77
CA HIS A 376 -7.40 -8.86 8.29
C HIS A 376 -8.55 -8.42 9.19
N ARG A 377 -8.58 -7.16 9.65
CA ARG A 377 -9.62 -6.64 10.54
C ARG A 377 -10.87 -6.15 9.79
N GLN A 378 -10.72 -5.82 8.51
CA GLN A 378 -11.76 -5.16 7.71
C GLN A 378 -12.19 -5.95 6.48
N GLY A 379 -11.25 -6.57 5.75
CA GLY A 379 -11.51 -7.02 4.38
C GLY A 379 -11.85 -5.86 3.43
N GLY A 380 -12.32 -6.18 2.23
CA GLY A 380 -12.67 -5.18 1.21
C GLY A 380 -11.56 -4.95 0.16
N ILE A 381 -11.70 -3.87 -0.60
CA ILE A 381 -10.67 -3.38 -1.53
C ILE A 381 -9.71 -2.46 -0.75
N LEU A 382 -8.45 -2.85 -0.65
CA LEU A 382 -7.45 -2.25 0.23
C LEU A 382 -6.20 -1.79 -0.55
N THR A 383 -5.32 -1.06 0.14
CA THR A 383 -4.06 -0.52 -0.41
C THR A 383 -2.84 -1.20 0.25
N PRO A 384 -1.64 -1.13 -0.37
CA PRO A 384 -0.42 -1.72 0.19
C PRO A 384 -0.10 -1.31 1.64
N ALA A 385 -0.42 -0.08 2.05
CA ALA A 385 -0.30 0.41 3.42
C ALA A 385 -1.03 -0.45 4.46
N THR A 386 -2.17 -1.07 4.10
CA THR A 386 -2.97 -1.90 5.01
C THR A 386 -2.31 -3.23 5.42
N LEU A 387 -1.24 -3.63 4.73
CA LEU A 387 -0.38 -4.74 5.14
C LEU A 387 0.57 -4.36 6.29
N GLY A 388 0.81 -3.06 6.47
CA GLY A 388 1.50 -2.46 7.59
C GLY A 388 2.98 -2.80 7.75
N GLU A 389 3.47 -2.64 8.98
CA GLU A 389 4.88 -2.81 9.34
C GLU A 389 5.42 -4.24 9.08
N GLU A 390 4.56 -5.26 9.05
CA GLU A 390 4.96 -6.62 8.66
C GLU A 390 5.42 -6.69 7.19
N PHE A 391 4.73 -6.00 6.26
CA PHE A 391 5.16 -5.95 4.86
C PHE A 391 6.48 -5.18 4.71
N VAL A 392 6.65 -4.10 5.46
CA VAL A 392 7.94 -3.38 5.55
C VAL A 392 9.04 -4.31 6.08
N ALA A 393 8.77 -5.07 7.14
CA ALA A 393 9.71 -6.04 7.72
C ALA A 393 10.04 -7.18 6.74
N ARG A 394 9.09 -7.63 5.91
CA ARG A 394 9.31 -8.62 4.84
C ARG A 394 10.12 -8.08 3.66
N LEU A 395 9.86 -6.85 3.22
CA LEU A 395 10.61 -6.20 2.13
C LEU A 395 12.07 -5.92 2.53
N LYS A 396 12.34 -5.64 3.82
CA LYS A 396 13.68 -5.41 4.36
C LYS A 396 14.55 -6.67 4.54
N ARG A 397 14.04 -7.86 4.23
CA ARG A 397 14.80 -9.11 4.38
C ARG A 397 15.86 -9.27 3.28
N PRO A 398 16.96 -10.00 3.51
CA PRO A 398 18.02 -10.18 2.52
C PRO A 398 17.53 -10.74 1.18
N GLU A 399 16.54 -11.63 1.20
CA GLU A 399 15.95 -12.20 -0.02
C GLU A 399 15.14 -11.19 -0.85
N ALA A 400 14.53 -10.20 -0.20
CA ALA A 400 13.72 -9.16 -0.85
C ALA A 400 14.53 -7.90 -1.21
N GLY A 401 15.68 -7.67 -0.56
CA GLY A 401 16.70 -6.70 -0.96
C GLY A 401 16.32 -5.21 -0.83
N VAL A 402 15.18 -4.87 -0.21
CA VAL A 402 14.73 -3.47 -0.12
C VAL A 402 15.35 -2.76 1.08
N LYS A 403 15.92 -1.58 0.85
CA LYS A 403 16.45 -0.70 1.89
C LYS A 403 15.39 0.32 2.26
N ILE A 404 14.95 0.33 3.52
CA ILE A 404 13.95 1.28 4.03
C ILE A 404 14.45 1.88 5.34
N GLU A 405 14.68 3.19 5.35
CA GLU A 405 15.22 3.98 6.47
C GLU A 405 14.23 5.08 6.85
N VAL A 406 14.07 5.37 8.15
CA VAL A 406 13.08 6.33 8.68
C VAL A 406 13.75 7.26 9.69
N GLU A 407 13.99 8.50 9.29
CA GLU A 407 14.79 9.50 10.00
C GLU A 407 13.95 10.69 10.47
N VAL A 408 14.38 11.35 11.55
CA VAL A 408 13.79 12.59 12.05
C VAL A 408 14.73 13.74 11.70
N LEU A 409 14.27 14.69 10.89
CA LEU A 409 15.09 15.81 10.44
C LEU A 409 15.12 16.94 11.48
N GLY A 410 16.28 17.58 11.64
CA GLY A 410 16.50 18.81 12.43
C GLY A 410 16.42 18.68 13.96
N TYR A 411 15.57 17.80 14.49
CA TYR A 411 15.16 17.85 15.91
C TYR A 411 16.27 17.52 16.91
N GLN A 412 17.23 16.66 16.57
CA GLN A 412 18.39 16.35 17.43
C GLN A 412 19.30 17.56 17.66
N ASN A 413 19.49 18.41 16.64
CA ASN A 413 20.28 19.63 16.79
C ASN A 413 19.55 20.68 17.66
N ALA A 414 18.21 20.74 17.61
CA ALA A 414 17.45 21.61 18.50
C ALA A 414 17.63 21.22 19.98
N ILE A 415 17.53 19.93 20.32
CA ILE A 415 17.74 19.43 21.68
C ILE A 415 19.19 19.67 22.15
N ASN A 416 20.18 19.34 21.32
CA ASN A 416 21.59 19.60 21.66
C ASN A 416 21.88 21.10 21.82
N THR A 417 21.22 21.98 21.05
CA THR A 417 21.36 23.43 21.21
C THR A 417 20.68 23.93 22.49
N TYR A 418 19.53 23.37 22.88
CA TYR A 418 18.85 23.71 24.14
C TYR A 418 19.62 23.23 25.39
N ILE A 419 20.24 22.06 25.33
CA ILE A 419 21.05 21.49 26.43
C ILE A 419 22.38 22.25 26.58
N ASN A 420 22.99 22.69 25.47
CA ASN A 420 24.26 23.42 25.48
C ASN A 420 24.08 24.96 25.43
N ALA A 421 22.86 25.47 25.57
CA ALA A 421 22.59 26.90 25.65
C ALA A 421 23.07 27.47 27.00
N PRO A 422 23.98 28.46 27.03
CA PRO A 422 24.46 29.05 28.28
C PRO A 422 23.39 29.96 28.91
N GLY A 423 22.46 29.37 29.66
CA GLY A 423 21.49 30.12 30.48
C GLY A 423 20.28 29.34 31.03
N SER A 424 19.93 28.19 30.45
CA SER A 424 18.63 27.53 30.70
C SER A 424 18.66 26.35 31.68
N LEU A 425 19.07 26.60 32.94
CA LEU A 425 18.75 25.72 34.07
C LEU A 425 18.29 26.56 35.29
N PRO A 426 17.02 26.44 35.72
CA PRO A 426 16.61 26.96 37.03
C PRO A 426 17.35 26.19 38.13
N GLN A 427 18.17 26.88 38.92
CA GLN A 427 18.83 26.26 40.08
C GLN A 427 17.80 25.90 41.14
N TYR A 428 17.34 24.64 41.13
CA TYR A 428 16.50 24.10 42.19
C TYR A 428 17.35 23.89 43.45
N ARG A 429 17.53 24.96 44.24
CA ARG A 429 18.25 24.92 45.52
C ARG A 429 17.53 23.97 46.48
N SER A 430 18.06 22.76 46.61
CA SER A 430 17.69 21.85 47.70
C SER A 430 17.99 22.53 49.04
N ARG A 431 16.97 22.60 49.91
CA ARG A 431 17.18 23.04 51.30
C ARG A 431 17.85 21.89 52.05
N ILE A 432 19.15 22.02 52.26
CA ILE A 432 19.92 21.09 53.09
C ILE A 432 19.42 21.22 54.53
N HIS A 433 18.78 20.16 55.04
CA HIS A 433 18.62 19.96 56.48
C HIS A 433 19.94 19.41 57.06
N PRO A 434 20.32 19.78 58.29
CA PRO A 434 21.53 19.26 58.93
C PRO A 434 21.39 17.76 59.26
N PRO A 435 22.51 17.00 59.29
CA PRO A 435 22.47 15.57 59.55
C PRO A 435 22.18 15.24 61.02
N LEU A 436 21.45 14.14 61.24
CA LEU A 436 21.33 13.48 62.55
C LEU A 436 22.46 12.44 62.75
N PRO A 437 22.91 12.20 63.99
CA PRO A 437 24.03 11.30 64.29
C PRO A 437 23.64 9.80 64.22
N PRO A 438 24.62 8.89 64.04
CA PRO A 438 24.34 7.46 63.81
C PRO A 438 24.36 6.59 65.07
N ALA A 439 23.46 5.60 65.11
CA ALA A 439 23.58 4.34 65.85
C ALA A 439 22.79 3.26 65.07
N HIS A 440 23.35 2.14 64.58
CA HIS A 440 24.09 1.02 65.19
C HIS A 440 23.19 -0.17 65.58
N HIS A 441 23.39 -1.30 64.87
CA HIS A 441 22.93 -2.67 65.16
C HIS A 441 21.40 -2.95 65.16
N GLU A 442 20.89 -4.17 64.91
CA GLU A 442 21.31 -5.31 64.06
C GLU A 442 20.13 -6.34 63.99
N GLN A 443 20.31 -7.45 63.24
CA GLN A 443 19.66 -8.78 63.37
C GLN A 443 18.28 -9.07 62.73
N VAL A 444 18.29 -10.18 61.96
CA VAL A 444 17.31 -11.31 61.87
C VAL A 444 15.83 -10.98 61.54
N ALA A 445 15.19 -11.34 60.42
CA ALA A 445 15.19 -12.52 59.50
C ALA A 445 14.13 -13.63 59.81
N LEU A 446 13.78 -14.41 58.77
CA LEU A 446 12.75 -15.49 58.69
C LEU A 446 11.27 -15.05 58.75
N SER A 447 10.55 -15.08 57.62
CA SER A 447 9.63 -16.18 57.21
C SER A 447 8.13 -15.80 57.41
N ALA A 448 7.12 -16.41 56.78
CA ALA A 448 7.06 -17.60 55.91
C ALA A 448 6.03 -17.42 54.76
N LEU A 449 5.71 -18.54 54.07
CA LEU A 449 4.88 -18.65 52.85
C LEU A 449 3.36 -18.56 53.07
N ALA A 450 2.65 -18.49 51.93
CA ALA A 450 1.31 -19.03 51.63
C ALA A 450 0.07 -18.09 51.62
N THR A 451 -0.48 -17.93 50.42
CA THR A 451 -1.92 -17.79 50.11
C THR A 451 -2.55 -19.19 49.97
N PRO A 452 -3.88 -19.38 49.73
CA PRO A 452 -4.97 -18.40 49.56
C PRO A 452 -6.24 -18.69 50.41
N ASP A 453 -7.22 -17.79 50.33
CA ASP A 453 -8.65 -18.09 50.57
C ASP A 453 -9.54 -17.36 49.51
N PRO A 454 -10.56 -18.02 48.92
CA PRO A 454 -11.46 -17.38 47.95
C PRO A 454 -12.89 -17.17 48.49
N ALA A 455 -13.14 -16.08 49.24
CA ALA A 455 -14.46 -15.79 49.81
C ALA A 455 -14.87 -14.30 49.76
N LEU A 456 -15.36 -13.81 48.61
CA LEU A 456 -16.08 -12.53 48.51
C LEU A 456 -16.92 -12.41 47.22
N ILE A 457 -18.18 -12.87 47.26
CA ILE A 457 -19.21 -12.62 46.23
C ILE A 457 -20.53 -12.26 46.93
N PRO A 458 -21.12 -11.10 46.59
CA PRO A 458 -22.54 -11.03 46.27
C PRO A 458 -22.74 -10.32 44.91
N ALA A 459 -23.41 -10.90 43.92
CA ALA A 459 -24.83 -11.30 43.89
C ALA A 459 -25.80 -10.11 43.82
N ILE A 460 -25.90 -9.50 42.63
CA ILE A 460 -27.08 -8.73 42.19
C ILE A 460 -27.54 -9.34 40.87
N ALA A 461 -28.83 -9.65 40.74
CA ALA A 461 -29.41 -10.28 39.55
C ALA A 461 -30.87 -9.86 39.33
N GLN A 462 -31.37 -10.11 38.11
CA GLN A 462 -32.77 -10.03 37.67
C GLN A 462 -33.43 -8.64 37.58
N ARG A 463 -33.46 -8.08 36.35
CA ARG A 463 -34.65 -7.46 35.71
C ARG A 463 -34.37 -7.27 34.19
N PRO A 464 -35.41 -7.17 33.33
CA PRO A 464 -35.71 -8.33 32.50
C PRO A 464 -35.52 -8.13 30.99
N ILE A 465 -35.54 -9.27 30.27
CA ILE A 465 -35.61 -9.34 28.81
C ILE A 465 -36.93 -8.74 28.33
N LEU A 466 -36.88 -7.78 27.40
CA LEU A 466 -38.05 -7.30 26.67
C LEU A 466 -38.30 -8.17 25.44
N GLN A 467 -39.35 -8.99 25.49
CA GLN A 467 -39.93 -9.60 24.30
C GLN A 467 -40.80 -8.58 23.57
N CYS A 468 -40.58 -8.38 22.27
CA CYS A 468 -41.57 -7.79 21.37
C CYS A 468 -42.13 -8.90 20.46
N SER A 469 -43.25 -9.49 20.87
CA SER A 469 -44.00 -10.46 20.06
C SER A 469 -44.99 -9.76 19.13
N HIS A 470 -45.06 -10.26 17.89
CA HIS A 470 -46.17 -10.16 16.92
C HIS A 470 -47.35 -9.22 17.23
N ARG A 471 -47.65 -8.35 16.26
CA ARG A 471 -48.99 -8.32 15.69
C ARG A 471 -48.91 -8.57 14.20
N ASP A 472 -49.73 -9.50 13.74
CA ASP A 472 -50.12 -9.58 12.34
C ASP A 472 -51.13 -8.46 12.04
N ASP A 473 -51.12 -7.97 10.80
CA ASP A 473 -52.32 -7.46 10.13
C ASP A 473 -52.16 -7.71 8.62
N SER A 474 -53.24 -8.10 7.95
CA SER A 474 -53.14 -8.97 6.76
C SER A 474 -53.75 -8.43 5.47
N PHE A 475 -52.91 -8.34 4.41
CA PHE A 475 -53.33 -8.39 2.99
C PHE A 475 -54.20 -7.19 2.50
N PRO A 476 -54.55 -7.03 1.19
CA PRO A 476 -54.47 -7.96 0.06
C PRO A 476 -53.55 -7.56 -1.12
N ARG A 477 -53.56 -8.44 -2.13
CA ARG A 477 -52.73 -8.40 -3.35
C ARG A 477 -53.41 -7.61 -4.48
N GLY A 478 -52.61 -7.02 -5.37
CA GLY A 478 -53.04 -6.58 -6.71
C GLY A 478 -52.37 -5.26 -7.14
N ALA A 479 -51.95 -5.06 -8.40
CA ALA A 479 -51.81 -6.02 -9.50
C ALA A 479 -50.75 -5.52 -10.50
N ASN A 480 -50.11 -6.44 -11.22
CA ASN A 480 -49.30 -6.14 -12.42
C ASN A 480 -50.23 -6.22 -13.65
N PRO A 481 -50.18 -5.29 -14.62
CA PRO A 481 -49.64 -5.70 -15.93
C PRO A 481 -49.04 -4.58 -16.82
N LYS A 482 -48.40 -5.03 -17.93
CA LYS A 482 -47.95 -4.29 -19.13
C LYS A 482 -46.65 -3.48 -18.96
N VAL A 483 -45.63 -3.56 -19.84
CA VAL A 483 -45.47 -4.09 -21.22
C VAL A 483 -46.21 -3.31 -22.31
N GLN A 484 -45.57 -2.21 -22.74
CA GLN A 484 -45.48 -1.63 -24.10
C GLN A 484 -44.61 -0.35 -23.99
N GLN A 485 -43.76 0.00 -24.95
CA GLN A 485 -43.54 -0.56 -26.29
C GLN A 485 -42.05 -0.47 -26.67
#